data_AF-A0A2W4RAU0-F1
#
_entry.id   AF-A0A2W4RAU0-F1
#
_cell.length_a   1.000
_cell.length_b   1.000
_cell.length_c   1.000
_cell.angle_alpha   90.00
_cell.angle_beta   90.00
_cell.angle_gamma   90.00
#
_symmetry.space_group_name_H-M   'P 1'
#
loop_
_entity.id
_entity.type
_entity.pdbx_description
1 polymer ?
#
loop_
_entity_poly.entity_id
_entity_poly.type
_entity_poly.pdbx_seq_one_letter_code
_entity_poly.pdbx_strand_id
1 'polypeptide(L)'
;MGVSINTGGNGGGRRRRIRSHVPMSEINVTPFVDVMLVLLIIFMVAAPLLTSGVPLELPQAKGKQLEAQETEPMVVSVTSDGKLYLGQEDETPIDLDE
;
A
#
# COMPACT_ATOMS: atom_id res chain seq x y z
N MET A 1 -71.98 65.20 32.17
CA MET A 1 -70.71 65.65 32.74
C MET A 1 -69.60 64.75 32.23
N GLY A 2 -68.84 65.22 31.26
CA GLY A 2 -67.58 64.61 30.84
C GLY A 2 -66.49 65.67 30.93
N VAL A 3 -65.34 65.29 31.47
CA VAL A 3 -64.06 65.99 31.30
C VAL A 3 -62.96 64.93 31.31
N SER A 4 -62.30 64.81 30.17
CA SER A 4 -60.99 64.21 29.98
C SER A 4 -59.91 65.24 30.36
N ILE A 5 -58.84 64.80 31.03
CA ILE A 5 -57.57 65.52 31.03
C ILE A 5 -56.42 64.52 30.96
N ASN A 6 -55.68 64.65 29.88
CA ASN A 6 -54.37 64.08 29.65
C ASN A 6 -53.34 65.18 29.97
N THR A 7 -52.39 64.91 30.86
CA THR A 7 -51.20 65.76 31.04
C THR A 7 -49.97 64.89 30.96
N GLY A 8 -49.24 65.05 29.86
CA GLY A 8 -47.99 64.39 29.60
C GLY A 8 -46.88 64.80 30.57
N GLY A 9 -45.94 63.88 30.76
CA GLY A 9 -44.72 64.07 31.54
C GLY A 9 -43.58 63.27 30.91
N ASN A 10 -42.81 63.98 30.12
CA ASN A 10 -41.57 63.62 29.43
C ASN A 10 -40.52 62.92 30.32
N GLY A 11 -39.76 61.99 29.73
CA GLY A 11 -38.38 61.72 30.14
C GLY A 11 -38.11 60.31 30.69
N GLY A 12 -37.60 59.43 29.83
CA GLY A 12 -37.17 58.10 30.28
C GLY A 12 -36.36 57.36 29.24
N GLY A 13 -35.14 57.83 29.01
CA GLY A 13 -34.02 57.22 28.26
C GLY A 13 -34.32 55.98 27.42
N ARG A 14 -34.28 56.13 26.09
CA ARG A 14 -34.03 55.04 25.15
C ARG A 14 -32.63 54.46 25.44
N ARG A 15 -32.56 53.55 26.41
CA ARG A 15 -31.43 52.62 26.56
C ARG A 15 -31.40 51.79 25.29
N ARG A 16 -30.60 52.22 24.31
CA ARG A 16 -30.15 51.34 23.23
C ARG A 16 -29.44 50.19 23.93
N ARG A 17 -30.13 49.06 24.09
CA ARG A 17 -29.47 47.79 24.34
C ARG A 17 -28.66 47.53 23.08
N ILE A 18 -27.37 47.87 23.12
CA ILE A 18 -26.38 47.25 22.25
C ILE A 18 -26.44 45.79 22.66
N ARG A 19 -27.26 44.99 21.94
CA ARG A 19 -27.14 43.54 21.99
C ARG A 19 -25.75 43.29 21.45
N SER A 20 -24.81 43.05 22.36
CA SER A 20 -23.53 42.44 22.04
C SER A 20 -23.86 41.22 21.18
N HIS A 21 -23.49 41.30 19.90
CA HIS A 21 -23.63 40.20 18.97
C HIS A 21 -22.55 39.20 19.38
N VAL A 22 -22.90 38.32 20.31
CA VAL A 22 -22.06 37.17 20.63
C VAL A 22 -22.01 36.34 19.36
N PRO A 23 -20.85 36.20 18.69
CA PRO A 23 -20.77 35.39 17.48
C PRO A 23 -21.13 33.95 17.87
N MET A 24 -22.22 33.44 17.31
CA MET A 24 -22.53 32.02 17.40
C MET A 24 -21.58 31.30 16.45
N SER A 25 -20.50 30.75 16.98
CA SER A 25 -19.62 29.83 16.27
C SER A 25 -20.30 28.46 16.24
N GLU A 26 -21.29 28.30 15.36
CA GLU A 26 -21.78 26.98 15.00
C GLU A 26 -20.61 26.24 14.33
N ILE A 27 -20.22 25.09 14.89
CA ILE A 27 -19.23 24.23 14.24
C ILE A 27 -19.89 23.73 12.96
N ASN A 28 -19.25 23.96 11.82
CA ASN A 28 -19.66 23.36 10.55
C ASN A 28 -19.41 21.84 10.63
N VAL A 29 -20.40 21.11 11.15
CA VAL A 29 -20.35 19.64 11.29
C VAL A 29 -20.41 18.95 9.93
N THR A 30 -21.04 19.59 8.93
CA THR A 30 -21.23 19.03 7.58
C THR A 30 -19.92 18.72 6.86
N PRO A 31 -18.92 19.62 6.78
CA PRO A 31 -17.58 19.27 6.28
C PRO A 31 -16.87 18.19 7.10
N PHE A 32 -17.08 18.18 8.43
CA PHE A 32 -16.40 17.23 9.30
C PHE A 32 -16.90 15.80 9.04
N VAL A 33 -18.22 15.64 8.90
CA VAL A 33 -18.85 14.37 8.55
C VAL A 33 -18.44 13.93 7.16
N ASP A 34 -18.38 14.83 6.18
CA ASP A 34 -17.94 14.52 4.81
C ASP A 34 -16.51 13.93 4.78
N VAL A 35 -15.56 14.56 5.48
CA VAL A 35 -14.18 14.03 5.59
C VAL A 35 -14.16 12.66 6.28
N MET A 36 -14.94 12.48 7.36
CA MET A 36 -15.02 11.18 8.04
C MET A 36 -15.64 10.09 7.16
N LEU A 37 -16.69 10.41 6.37
CA LEU A 37 -17.32 9.48 5.45
C LEU A 37 -16.39 9.10 4.28
N VAL A 38 -15.61 10.05 3.76
CA VAL A 38 -14.59 9.78 2.74
C VAL A 38 -13.57 8.76 3.26
N LEU A 39 -13.09 8.90 4.50
CA LEU A 39 -12.16 7.93 5.09
C LEU A 39 -12.78 6.52 5.19
N LEU A 40 -14.06 6.40 5.54
CA LEU A 40 -14.76 5.12 5.59
C LEU A 40 -14.87 4.47 4.21
N ILE A 41 -15.19 5.25 3.17
CA ILE A 41 -15.28 4.77 1.79
C ILE A 41 -13.91 4.29 1.29
N ILE A 42 -12.82 5.01 1.60
CA ILE A 42 -11.46 4.61 1.23
C ILE A 42 -11.14 3.22 1.81
N PHE A 43 -11.41 3.00 3.10
CA PHE A 43 -11.18 1.70 3.73
C PHE A 43 -12.05 0.59 3.14
N MET A 44 -13.32 0.87 2.83
CA MET A 44 -14.23 -0.09 2.19
C MET A 44 -13.73 -0.51 0.79
N VAL A 45 -13.15 0.41 0.02
CA VAL A 45 -12.62 0.13 -1.33
C VAL A 45 -11.25 -0.55 -1.30
N ALA A 46 -10.41 -0.27 -0.30
CA ALA A 46 -9.08 -0.89 -0.21
C ALA A 46 -9.12 -2.40 0.07
N ALA A 47 -10.10 -2.88 0.84
CA ALA A 47 -10.23 -4.30 1.20
C ALA A 47 -10.35 -5.26 0.00
N PRO A 48 -11.23 -5.03 -1.01
CA PRO A 48 -11.31 -5.91 -2.19
C PRO A 48 -10.06 -5.88 -3.08
N LEU A 49 -9.19 -4.87 -2.95
CA LEU A 49 -7.93 -4.82 -3.70
C LEU A 49 -6.86 -5.77 -3.12
N LEU A 50 -6.96 -6.12 -1.82
CA LEU A 50 -6.03 -7.06 -1.17
C LEU A 50 -6.23 -8.52 -1.62
N THR A 51 -7.36 -8.85 -2.25
CA THR A 51 -7.70 -10.22 -2.65
C THR A 51 -7.46 -10.52 -4.14
N SER A 52 -6.96 -9.54 -4.91
CA SER A 52 -6.63 -9.72 -6.34
C SER A 52 -5.25 -10.36 -6.53
N GLY A 53 -5.05 -11.57 -5.98
CA GLY A 53 -3.85 -12.36 -6.24
C GLY A 53 -4.02 -13.16 -7.53
N VAL A 54 -3.24 -12.85 -8.56
CA VAL A 54 -3.16 -13.71 -9.75
C VAL A 54 -2.51 -15.03 -9.35
N PRO A 55 -3.12 -16.20 -9.60
CA PRO A 55 -2.46 -17.48 -9.36
C PRO A 55 -1.25 -17.59 -10.31
N LEU A 56 -0.05 -17.50 -9.75
CA LEU A 56 1.20 -17.75 -10.48
C LEU A 56 1.56 -19.23 -10.33
N GLU A 57 1.40 -19.98 -11.41
CA GLU A 57 1.95 -21.33 -11.51
C GLU A 57 3.45 -21.22 -11.81
N LEU A 58 4.27 -21.38 -10.77
CA LEU A 58 5.72 -21.46 -10.95
C LEU A 58 6.07 -22.83 -11.55
N PRO A 59 6.80 -22.89 -12.68
CA PRO A 59 7.26 -24.15 -13.24
C PRO A 59 8.21 -24.81 -12.25
N GLN A 60 7.93 -26.05 -11.87
CA GLN A 60 8.90 -26.84 -11.10
C GLN A 60 10.09 -27.14 -12.01
N ALA A 61 11.28 -26.72 -11.58
CA ALA A 61 12.51 -27.05 -12.27
C ALA A 61 12.62 -28.59 -12.35
N LYS A 62 12.55 -29.16 -13.55
CA LYS A 62 12.86 -30.57 -13.82
C LYS A 62 14.38 -30.84 -13.76
N GLY A 63 15.12 -30.06 -13.00
CA GLY A 63 16.45 -30.44 -12.59
C GLY A 63 16.24 -31.45 -11.48
N LYS A 64 16.52 -32.73 -11.73
CA LYS A 64 16.87 -33.66 -10.66
C LYS A 64 17.86 -32.85 -9.80
N GLN A 65 17.51 -32.57 -8.53
CA GLN A 65 18.55 -32.15 -7.59
C GLN A 65 19.68 -33.11 -7.86
N LEU A 66 20.86 -32.58 -8.19
CA LEU A 66 22.04 -33.40 -8.14
C LEU A 66 22.02 -33.87 -6.68
N GLU A 67 21.42 -35.04 -6.41
CA GLU A 67 21.88 -35.90 -5.36
C GLU A 67 23.37 -35.79 -5.51
N ALA A 68 24.04 -35.34 -4.46
CA ALA A 68 25.49 -35.36 -4.43
C ALA A 68 25.83 -36.81 -4.69
N GLN A 69 25.95 -37.15 -5.97
CA GLN A 69 26.17 -38.48 -6.43
C GLN A 69 27.53 -38.71 -5.82
N GLU A 70 27.61 -39.70 -4.92
CA GLU A 70 28.87 -40.24 -4.46
C GLU A 70 29.72 -40.78 -5.64
N THR A 71 29.23 -40.64 -6.87
CA THR A 71 30.00 -40.67 -8.09
C THR A 71 30.89 -39.43 -8.17
N GLU A 72 32.18 -39.64 -7.96
CA GLU A 72 33.20 -38.62 -8.25
C GLU A 72 32.95 -38.01 -9.63
N PRO A 73 33.01 -36.67 -9.76
CA PRO A 73 32.82 -36.02 -11.04
C PRO A 73 33.91 -36.49 -12.02
N MET A 74 33.50 -37.16 -13.08
CA MET A 74 34.42 -37.58 -14.14
C MET A 74 34.86 -36.35 -14.93
N VAL A 75 36.14 -36.00 -14.81
CA VAL A 75 36.76 -34.87 -15.53
C VAL A 75 37.21 -35.35 -16.90
N VAL A 76 36.78 -34.65 -17.95
CA VAL A 76 37.23 -34.87 -19.34
C VAL A 76 38.01 -33.65 -19.79
N SER A 77 39.29 -33.83 -20.12
CA SER A 77 40.18 -32.76 -20.58
C SER A 77 40.52 -32.96 -22.05
N VAL A 78 40.49 -31.88 -22.82
CA VAL A 78 40.80 -31.85 -24.26
C VAL A 78 41.98 -30.90 -24.46
N THR A 79 43.09 -31.39 -25.04
CA THR A 79 44.22 -30.52 -25.38
C THR A 79 44.03 -29.87 -26.75
N SER A 80 44.78 -28.81 -27.03
CA SER A 80 44.79 -28.13 -28.34
C SER A 80 45.14 -29.05 -29.51
N ASP A 81 45.84 -30.14 -29.22
CA ASP A 81 46.26 -31.14 -30.19
C ASP A 81 45.19 -32.23 -30.41
N GLY A 82 44.01 -32.07 -29.80
CA GLY A 82 42.87 -32.99 -29.94
C GLY A 82 42.94 -34.24 -29.07
N LYS A 83 43.90 -34.32 -28.14
CA LYS A 83 44.03 -35.49 -27.25
C LYS A 83 43.02 -35.38 -26.09
N LEU A 84 42.38 -36.50 -25.78
CA LEU A 84 41.39 -36.64 -24.72
C LEU A 84 42.01 -37.35 -23.51
N TYR A 85 41.77 -36.79 -22.33
CA TYR A 85 42.20 -37.32 -21.04
C TYR A 85 40.99 -37.47 -20.12
N LEU A 86 40.97 -38.54 -19.33
CA LEU A 86 39.90 -38.88 -18.40
C LEU A 86 40.46 -38.98 -16.99
N GLY A 87 39.94 -38.19 -16.05
CA GLY A 87 40.42 -38.14 -14.66
C GLY A 87 41.23 -36.88 -14.32
N GLN A 88 41.66 -36.77 -13.06
CA GLN A 88 42.47 -35.65 -12.55
C GLN A 88 43.97 -35.81 -12.82
N GLU A 89 44.42 -37.03 -13.14
CA GLU A 89 45.80 -37.33 -13.48
C GLU A 89 45.86 -37.76 -14.94
N ASP A 90 46.88 -37.31 -15.65
CA ASP A 90 47.18 -37.56 -17.06
C ASP A 90 47.51 -39.05 -17.34
N GLU A 91 46.71 -39.97 -16.80
CA GLU A 91 46.92 -41.40 -16.89
C GLU A 91 46.30 -41.91 -18.18
N THR A 92 47.14 -41.87 -19.21
CA THR A 92 46.96 -42.44 -20.55
C THR A 92 46.01 -41.66 -21.49
N PRO A 93 46.51 -41.20 -22.65
CA PRO A 93 45.63 -40.68 -23.68
C PRO A 93 44.71 -41.82 -24.16
N ILE A 94 43.41 -41.54 -24.23
CA ILE A 94 42.46 -42.48 -24.83
C ILE A 94 42.58 -42.30 -26.35
N ASP A 95 43.15 -43.30 -27.02
CA ASP A 95 43.03 -43.41 -28.48
C ASP A 95 41.59 -43.77 -28.81
N LEU A 96 40.87 -42.83 -29.42
CA LEU A 96 39.58 -43.09 -30.04
C LEU A 96 39.84 -43.64 -31.45
N ASP A 97 40.22 -44.91 -31.52
CA ASP A 97 40.12 -45.64 -32.78
C ASP A 97 38.63 -45.80 -33.14
N GLU A 98 38.29 -45.53 -34.40
CA GLU A 98 36.92 -45.42 -34.97
C GLU A 98 35.88 -46.44 -34.48
#